data_AF-A0A959CDC6-F1
#
_entry.id   AF-A0A959CDC6-F1
#
_cell.length_a   1.000
_cell.length_b   1.000
_cell.length_c   1.000
_cell.angle_alpha   90.00
_cell.angle_beta   90.00
_cell.angle_gamma   90.00
#
_symmetry.space_group_name_H-M   'P 1'
#
loop_
_entity.id
_entity.type
_entity.pdbx_description
1 polymer ?
#
loop_
_entity_poly.entity_id
_entity_poly.type
_entity_poly.pdbx_seq_one_letter_code
_entity_poly.pdbx_strand_id
1 'polypeptide(L)'
;PREGQEGSWISPSFVEGYTMLHNQGIAHSVEVWQEDQLVAGLYGLSLGKIFYGESMFTRVANGSKAGFITFVKALQQAGFRLIDCQQQTAHLESLGARGIPRELFMEYLANNTLERSLIGAWAFDEQKGIRLANPASNGI
;
A
#
# COMPACT_ATOMS: atom_id res chain seq x y z
N PRO A 1 6.89 3.95 -17.33
CA PRO A 1 5.95 3.32 -18.30
C PRO A 1 6.26 1.83 -18.42
N ARG A 2 5.25 0.96 -18.45
CA ARG A 2 5.46 -0.44 -18.85
C ARG A 2 5.81 -0.46 -20.34
N GLU A 3 6.60 -1.42 -20.80
CA GLU A 3 6.89 -1.58 -22.23
C GLU A 3 5.57 -1.62 -23.02
N GLY A 4 5.43 -0.71 -24.00
CA GLY A 4 4.24 -0.61 -24.86
C GLY A 4 3.12 0.34 -24.41
N GLN A 5 3.25 1.07 -23.29
CA GLN A 5 2.31 2.14 -22.93
C GLN A 5 2.90 3.52 -23.22
N GLU A 6 2.29 4.25 -24.14
CA GLU A 6 2.55 5.69 -24.34
C GLU A 6 1.99 6.46 -23.15
N GLY A 7 2.88 6.83 -22.23
CA GLY A 7 2.53 7.62 -21.05
C GLY A 7 2.04 6.79 -19.86
N SER A 8 2.13 7.40 -18.68
CA SER A 8 1.53 6.88 -17.45
C SER A 8 0.19 7.57 -17.24
N TRP A 9 -0.82 6.84 -16.78
CA TRP A 9 -2.07 7.45 -16.27
C TRP A 9 -1.81 8.34 -15.04
N ILE A 10 -0.65 8.19 -14.40
CA ILE A 10 -0.17 9.03 -13.30
C ILE A 10 0.32 10.37 -13.88
N SER A 11 -0.57 11.35 -13.93
CA SER A 11 -0.28 12.73 -14.33
C SER A 11 0.43 13.51 -13.20
N PRO A 12 1.04 14.67 -13.50
CA PRO A 12 1.60 15.55 -12.46
C PRO A 12 0.58 15.96 -11.38
N SER A 13 -0.66 16.26 -11.78
CA SER A 13 -1.74 16.60 -10.84
C SER A 13 -2.13 15.43 -9.93
N PHE A 14 -2.06 14.19 -10.44
CA PHE A 14 -2.28 13.00 -9.64
C PHE A 14 -1.18 12.83 -8.58
N VAL A 15 0.08 13.04 -8.96
CA VAL A 15 1.23 13.00 -8.04
C VAL A 15 1.07 14.06 -6.95
N GLU A 16 0.69 15.28 -7.30
CA GLU A 16 0.46 16.36 -6.33
C GLU A 16 -0.65 15.99 -5.34
N GLY A 17 -1.78 15.46 -5.83
CA GLY A 17 -2.88 15.01 -4.98
C GLY A 17 -2.47 13.91 -3.99
N TYR A 18 -1.74 12.90 -4.45
CA TYR A 18 -1.24 11.82 -3.59
C TYR A 18 -0.17 12.29 -2.62
N THR A 19 0.68 13.24 -3.03
CA THR A 19 1.68 13.86 -2.14
C THR A 19 0.99 14.63 -1.01
N MET A 20 -0.08 15.37 -1.33
CA MET A 20 -0.89 16.05 -0.31
C MET A 20 -1.52 15.04 0.66
N LEU A 21 -2.10 13.96 0.16
CA LEU A 21 -2.67 12.89 1.00
C LEU A 21 -1.59 12.20 1.86
N HIS A 22 -0.38 12.04 1.33
CA HIS A 22 0.76 11.50 2.08
C HIS A 22 1.17 12.44 3.21
N ASN A 23 1.27 13.73 2.94
CA ASN A 23 1.58 14.75 3.95
C ASN A 23 0.50 14.86 5.03
N GLN A 24 -0.76 14.55 4.69
CA GLN A 24 -1.87 14.42 5.65
C GLN A 24 -1.86 13.08 6.41
N GLY A 25 -0.94 12.16 6.09
CA GLY A 25 -0.82 10.85 6.71
C GLY A 25 -1.89 9.85 6.28
N ILE A 26 -2.55 10.07 5.14
CA ILE A 26 -3.61 9.20 4.60
C ILE A 26 -3.05 8.24 3.54
N ALA A 27 -2.14 8.74 2.69
CA ALA A 27 -1.45 7.94 1.69
C ALA A 27 -0.12 7.43 2.23
N HIS A 28 0.22 6.18 1.92
CA HIS A 28 1.44 5.53 2.38
C HIS A 28 2.12 4.81 1.23
N SER A 29 3.45 4.88 1.20
CA SER A 29 4.30 4.08 0.33
C SER A 29 5.01 3.00 1.14
N VAL A 30 5.34 1.92 0.45
CA VAL A 30 6.25 0.88 0.93
C VAL A 30 7.30 0.65 -0.13
N GLU A 31 8.55 0.61 0.32
CA GLU A 31 9.72 0.59 -0.53
C GLU A 31 10.56 -0.64 -0.23
N VAL A 32 11.07 -1.27 -1.29
CA VAL A 32 11.98 -2.41 -1.20
C VAL A 32 13.32 -1.97 -1.76
N TRP A 33 14.30 -1.94 -0.88
CA TRP A 33 15.66 -1.52 -1.19
C TRP A 33 16.57 -2.75 -1.27
N GLN A 34 17.43 -2.77 -2.27
CA GLN A 34 18.56 -3.69 -2.36
C GLN A 34 19.81 -2.82 -2.40
N GLU A 35 20.58 -2.85 -1.30
CA GLU A 35 21.64 -1.87 -1.05
C GLU A 35 21.06 -0.44 -1.16
N ASP A 36 21.65 0.43 -1.97
CA ASP A 36 21.19 1.81 -2.17
C ASP A 36 20.20 1.94 -3.34
N GLN A 37 19.70 0.84 -3.88
CA GLN A 37 18.80 0.83 -5.04
C GLN A 37 17.37 0.49 -4.64
N LEU A 38 16.45 1.39 -4.98
CA LEU A 38 15.02 1.14 -4.89
C LEU A 38 14.59 0.17 -6.00
N VAL A 39 14.35 -1.09 -5.63
CA VAL A 39 14.09 -2.19 -6.57
C VAL A 39 12.62 -2.56 -6.70
N ALA A 40 11.78 -2.22 -5.74
CA ALA A 40 10.33 -2.34 -5.86
C ALA A 40 9.62 -1.37 -4.90
N GLY A 41 8.35 -1.12 -5.15
CA GLY A 41 7.53 -0.36 -4.22
C GLY A 41 6.08 -0.34 -4.62
N LEU A 42 5.24 0.06 -3.67
CA LEU A 42 3.82 0.29 -3.85
C LEU A 42 3.38 1.51 -3.06
N TYR A 43 2.25 2.10 -3.44
CA TYR A 43 1.59 3.10 -2.63
C TYR A 43 0.08 2.90 -2.64
N GLY A 44 -0.58 3.47 -1.64
CA GLY A 44 -2.01 3.35 -1.46
C GLY A 44 -2.54 4.17 -0.29
N LEU A 45 -3.82 4.01 0.01
CA LEU A 45 -4.52 4.75 1.05
C LEU A 45 -4.86 3.86 2.26
N SER A 46 -4.73 4.43 3.45
CA SER A 46 -5.19 3.84 4.71
C SER A 46 -6.54 4.44 5.10
N LEU A 47 -7.63 3.70 4.85
CA LEU A 47 -8.97 4.13 5.24
C LEU A 47 -9.64 3.01 6.05
N GLY A 48 -9.95 3.30 7.32
CA GLY A 48 -10.39 2.29 8.28
C GLY A 48 -9.34 1.18 8.45
N LYS A 49 -9.76 -0.07 8.26
CA LYS A 49 -8.95 -1.30 8.24
C LYS A 49 -8.84 -1.91 6.84
N ILE A 50 -9.00 -1.12 5.79
CA ILE A 50 -8.74 -1.52 4.40
C ILE A 50 -7.60 -0.66 3.86
N PHE A 51 -6.63 -1.32 3.22
CA PHE A 51 -5.58 -0.65 2.47
C PHE A 51 -5.94 -0.67 0.98
N TYR A 52 -6.09 0.50 0.37
CA TYR A 52 -6.45 0.64 -1.03
C TYR A 52 -5.17 0.81 -1.84
N GLY A 53 -4.69 -0.28 -2.45
CA GLY A 53 -3.47 -0.26 -3.25
C GLY A 53 -3.71 0.39 -4.60
N GLU A 54 -2.95 1.43 -4.91
CA GLU A 54 -3.13 2.24 -6.12
C GLU A 54 -2.23 1.81 -7.26
N SER A 55 -0.95 1.62 -6.96
CA SER A 55 0.00 1.15 -7.95
C SER A 55 1.22 0.54 -7.30
N MET A 56 1.95 -0.26 -8.09
CA MET A 56 3.21 -0.86 -7.70
C MET A 56 4.15 -0.98 -8.90
N PHE A 57 5.45 -1.02 -8.60
CA PHE A 57 6.48 -1.30 -9.58
C PHE A 57 7.50 -2.30 -9.02
N THR A 58 8.22 -2.95 -9.93
CA THR A 58 9.36 -3.80 -9.60
C THR A 58 10.39 -3.72 -10.72
N ARG A 59 11.67 -3.67 -10.37
CA ARG A 59 12.82 -3.61 -11.28
C ARG A 59 13.62 -4.91 -11.30
N VAL A 60 13.38 -5.80 -10.34
CA VAL A 60 14.07 -7.09 -10.21
C VAL A 60 13.06 -8.22 -10.02
N ALA A 61 13.33 -9.38 -10.62
CA ALA A 61 12.48 -10.55 -10.45
C ALA A 61 12.38 -10.91 -8.96
N ASN A 62 11.17 -11.21 -8.48
CA ASN A 62 10.85 -11.54 -7.08
C ASN A 62 11.09 -10.44 -6.03
N GLY A 63 11.63 -9.27 -6.38
CA GLY A 63 11.83 -8.17 -5.43
C GLY A 63 10.53 -7.67 -4.80
N SER A 64 9.45 -7.60 -5.59
CA SER A 64 8.13 -7.23 -5.07
C SER A 64 7.52 -8.30 -4.16
N LYS A 65 7.84 -9.60 -4.35
CA LYS A 65 7.25 -10.69 -3.53
C LYS A 65 7.65 -10.59 -2.08
N ALA A 66 8.95 -10.49 -1.79
CA ALA A 66 9.44 -10.44 -0.42
C ALA A 66 8.92 -9.20 0.32
N GLY A 67 9.03 -8.03 -0.32
CA GLY A 67 8.52 -6.77 0.26
C GLY A 67 7.01 -6.78 0.47
N PHE A 68 6.24 -7.30 -0.50
CA PHE A 68 4.79 -7.37 -0.39
C PHE A 68 4.35 -8.35 0.71
N ILE A 69 5.00 -9.51 0.86
CA ILE A 69 4.70 -10.45 1.95
C ILE A 69 4.94 -9.79 3.32
N THR A 70 6.07 -9.08 3.49
CA THR A 70 6.36 -8.35 4.72
C THR A 70 5.31 -7.28 4.99
N PHE A 71 4.91 -6.52 3.96
CA PHE A 71 3.87 -5.51 4.07
C PHE A 71 2.51 -6.10 4.48
N VAL A 72 2.07 -7.18 3.83
CA VAL A 72 0.83 -7.88 4.16
C VAL A 72 0.83 -8.33 5.62
N LYS A 73 1.93 -8.93 6.09
CA LYS A 73 2.06 -9.34 7.50
C LYS A 73 1.96 -8.15 8.46
N ALA A 74 2.61 -7.03 8.12
CA ALA A 74 2.58 -5.83 8.94
C ALA A 74 1.17 -5.22 9.01
N LEU A 75 0.44 -5.19 7.88
CA LEU A 75 -0.96 -4.80 7.82
C LEU A 75 -1.85 -5.71 8.67
N GLN A 76 -1.68 -7.04 8.57
CA GLN A 76 -2.42 -8.01 9.38
C GLN A 76 -2.21 -7.78 10.88
N GLN A 77 -0.97 -7.56 11.31
CA GLN A 77 -0.65 -7.25 12.71
C GLN A 77 -1.26 -5.91 13.18
N ALA A 78 -1.38 -4.93 12.28
CA ALA A 78 -2.07 -3.66 12.53
C ALA A 78 -3.62 -3.76 12.45
N GLY A 79 -4.15 -4.97 12.24
CA GLY A 79 -5.59 -5.27 12.22
C GLY A 79 -6.29 -4.91 10.90
N PHE A 80 -5.55 -4.69 9.81
CA PHE A 80 -6.14 -4.55 8.48
C PHE A 80 -6.75 -5.88 8.03
N ARG A 81 -7.88 -5.79 7.34
CA ARG A 81 -8.71 -6.94 6.95
C ARG A 81 -8.64 -7.24 5.46
N LEU A 82 -8.36 -6.22 4.65
CA LEU A 82 -8.35 -6.33 3.20
C LEU A 82 -7.31 -5.38 2.59
N ILE A 83 -6.67 -5.84 1.52
CA ILE A 83 -5.99 -4.99 0.55
C ILE A 83 -6.86 -4.99 -0.70
N ASP A 84 -7.40 -3.83 -1.06
CA ASP A 84 -8.09 -3.65 -2.33
C ASP A 84 -7.05 -3.42 -3.42
N CYS A 85 -7.02 -4.30 -4.42
CA CYS A 85 -6.11 -4.22 -5.55
C CYS A 85 -6.80 -3.76 -6.85
N GLN A 86 -8.09 -3.41 -6.79
CA GLN A 86 -8.95 -2.88 -7.85
C GLN A 86 -9.12 -3.83 -9.06
N GLN A 87 -8.06 -4.08 -9.81
CA GLN A 87 -8.04 -4.92 -11.00
C GLN A 87 -7.27 -6.23 -10.72
N GLN A 88 -7.88 -7.35 -11.08
CA GLN A 88 -7.21 -8.65 -11.02
C GLN A 88 -6.17 -8.74 -12.13
N THR A 89 -4.93 -9.07 -11.76
CA THR A 89 -3.83 -9.28 -12.72
C THR A 89 -3.05 -10.53 -12.34
N ALA A 90 -2.45 -11.20 -13.32
CA ALA A 90 -1.63 -12.40 -13.08
C ALA A 90 -0.48 -12.15 -12.08
N HIS A 91 0.06 -10.91 -12.06
CA HIS A 91 1.06 -10.53 -11.06
C HIS A 91 0.49 -10.59 -9.65
N LEU A 92 -0.66 -9.94 -9.40
CA LEU A 92 -1.30 -9.93 -8.09
C LEU A 92 -1.77 -11.32 -7.65
N GLU A 93 -2.29 -12.13 -8.58
CA GLU A 93 -2.63 -13.53 -8.30
C GLU A 93 -1.40 -14.33 -7.87
N SER A 94 -0.25 -14.12 -8.51
CA SER A 94 1.02 -14.75 -8.10
C SER A 94 1.51 -14.32 -6.71
N LEU A 95 0.95 -13.22 -6.17
CA LEU A 95 1.17 -12.73 -4.81
C LEU A 95 0.09 -13.24 -3.82
N GLY A 96 -0.90 -14.00 -4.29
CA GLY A 96 -1.99 -14.56 -3.48
C GLY A 96 -3.28 -13.74 -3.50
N ALA A 97 -3.38 -12.70 -4.35
CA ALA A 97 -4.64 -12.00 -4.54
C ALA A 97 -5.67 -12.93 -5.19
N ARG A 98 -6.94 -12.78 -4.78
CA ARG A 98 -8.06 -13.54 -5.33
C ARG A 98 -9.27 -12.64 -5.49
N GLY A 99 -10.06 -12.89 -6.53
CA GLY A 99 -11.38 -12.29 -6.64
C GLY A 99 -12.27 -12.72 -5.48
N ILE A 100 -13.11 -11.79 -5.01
CA ILE A 100 -14.18 -12.05 -4.06
C ILE A 100 -15.52 -11.62 -4.67
N PRO A 101 -16.66 -12.22 -4.26
CA PRO A 101 -17.96 -11.73 -4.67
C PRO A 101 -18.15 -10.26 -4.31
N ARG A 102 -18.88 -9.52 -5.16
CA ARG A 102 -19.15 -8.10 -4.95
C ARG A 102 -19.85 -7.85 -3.62
N GLU A 103 -20.78 -8.71 -3.26
CA GLU A 103 -21.58 -8.64 -2.03
C GLU A 103 -20.66 -8.70 -0.81
N LEU A 104 -19.69 -9.62 -0.80
CA LEU A 104 -18.70 -9.73 0.26
C LEU A 104 -17.80 -8.49 0.33
N PHE A 105 -17.40 -7.93 -0.82
CA PHE A 105 -16.65 -6.66 -0.83
C PHE A 105 -17.47 -5.50 -0.24
N MET A 106 -18.76 -5.41 -0.58
CA MET A 106 -19.66 -4.40 -0.04
C MET A 106 -19.83 -4.55 1.48
N GLU A 107 -19.87 -5.77 2.00
CA GLU A 107 -19.87 -6.03 3.45
C GLU A 107 -18.58 -5.52 4.12
N TYR A 108 -17.41 -5.75 3.52
CA TYR A 108 -16.16 -5.17 4.01
C TYR A 108 -16.23 -3.65 4.05
N LEU A 109 -16.68 -3.00 2.97
CA LEU A 109 -16.81 -1.54 2.90
C LEU A 109 -17.78 -1.00 3.95
N ALA A 110 -18.95 -1.61 4.12
CA ALA A 110 -19.95 -1.19 5.09
C ALA A 110 -19.40 -1.24 6.52
N ASN A 111 -18.76 -2.36 6.89
CA ASN A 111 -18.14 -2.51 8.21
C ASN A 111 -16.97 -1.54 8.42
N ASN A 112 -16.23 -1.23 7.35
CA ASN A 112 -15.07 -0.34 7.41
C ASN A 112 -15.44 1.11 7.76
N THR A 113 -16.68 1.54 7.54
CA THR A 113 -17.15 2.89 7.90
C THR A 113 -17.12 3.17 9.41
N LEU A 114 -17.13 2.12 10.23
CA LEU A 114 -17.07 2.20 11.69
C LEU A 114 -15.63 2.16 12.23
N GLU A 115 -14.66 1.85 11.37
CA GLU A 115 -13.27 1.66 11.75
C GLU A 115 -12.49 2.98 11.72
N ARG A 116 -11.53 3.13 12.63
CA ARG A 116 -10.62 4.28 12.62
C ARG A 116 -9.48 4.04 11.63
N SER A 117 -9.29 4.96 10.70
CA SER A 117 -8.12 5.00 9.81
C SER A 117 -6.83 5.19 10.61
N LEU A 118 -5.76 4.50 10.19
CA LEU A 118 -4.43 4.69 10.76
C LEU A 118 -3.75 5.88 10.07
N ILE A 119 -4.07 7.10 10.51
CA ILE A 119 -3.58 8.36 9.93
C ILE A 119 -2.30 8.83 10.63
N GLY A 120 -1.29 9.16 9.84
CA GLY A 120 -0.01 9.72 10.27
C GLY A 120 1.18 9.04 9.62
N ALA A 121 2.40 9.43 10.00
CA ALA A 121 3.61 8.80 9.48
C ALA A 121 3.69 7.34 9.96
N TRP A 122 3.89 6.41 9.03
CA TRP A 122 4.02 4.99 9.35
C TRP A 122 5.49 4.65 9.62
N ALA A 123 5.72 3.85 10.65
CA ALA A 123 6.96 3.16 10.90
C ALA A 123 6.70 1.66 10.95
N PHE A 124 7.58 0.88 10.34
CA PHE A 124 7.56 -0.57 10.43
C PHE A 124 8.26 -1.02 11.72
N ASP A 125 7.62 -1.94 12.43
CA ASP A 125 8.08 -2.56 13.66
C ASP A 125 8.03 -4.08 13.45
N GLU A 126 9.16 -4.76 13.62
CA GLU A 126 9.28 -6.20 13.37
C GLU A 126 8.36 -7.06 14.25
N GLN A 127 7.94 -6.55 15.41
CA GLN A 127 7.09 -7.28 16.37
C GLN A 127 5.61 -6.85 16.30
N LYS A 128 5.33 -5.61 15.89
CA LYS A 128 3.98 -5.01 15.93
C LYS A 128 3.41 -4.62 14.56
N GLY A 129 4.18 -4.77 13.48
CA GLY A 129 3.74 -4.47 12.13
C GLY A 129 3.87 -2.98 11.82
N ILE A 130 2.75 -2.30 11.61
CA ILE A 130 2.71 -0.86 11.30
C ILE A 130 2.33 -0.08 12.56
N ARG A 131 3.15 0.90 12.93
CA ARG A 131 2.88 1.85 14.01
C ARG A 131 2.97 3.29 13.50
N LEU A 132 2.33 4.22 14.21
CA LEU A 132 2.54 5.64 13.96
C LEU A 132 3.93 6.04 14.49
N ALA A 133 4.74 6.67 13.64
CA ALA A 133 6.01 7.24 14.04
C ALA A 133 5.76 8.36 15.05
N ASN A 134 6.57 8.43 16.10
CA ASN A 134 6.43 9.45 17.12
C ASN A 134 6.82 10.82 16.50
N PRO A 135 6.09 11.92 16.73
CA PRO A 135 6.41 13.22 16.12
C PRO A 135 7.80 13.76 16.48
N ALA A 136 8.45 13.19 17.51
CA ALA A 136 9.71 13.67 18.07
C ALA A 136 10.99 13.17 17.36
N SER A 137 10.89 12.42 16.25
CA SER A 137 12.07 11.89 15.55
C SER A 137 12.43 12.61 14.24
N ASN A 138 11.72 13.67 13.85
CA ASN A 138 12.17 14.53 12.75
C ASN A 138 13.16 15.56 13.30
N GLY A 139 14.34 15.09 13.66
CA GLY A 139 15.53 15.90 13.91
C GLY A 139 16.61 15.53 12.91
N ILE A 140 16.68 16.30 11.80
CA ILE A 140 17.91 16.77 11.17
C ILE A 140 17.63 18.19 10.68
#